data_AF-A0A6P2G1D9-F1
#
_entry.id   AF-A0A6P2G1D9-F1
#
_cell.length_a   1.000
_cell.length_b   1.000
_cell.length_c   1.000
_cell.angle_alpha   90.00
_cell.angle_beta   90.00
_cell.angle_gamma   90.00
#
_symmetry.space_group_name_H-M   'P 1'
#
loop_
_entity.id
_entity.type
_entity.pdbx_description
1 polymer ?
#
loop_
_entity_poly.entity_id
_entity_poly.type
_entity_poly.pdbx_seq_one_letter_code
_entity_poly.pdbx_strand_id
1 'polypeptide(L)' 'MPGERLIMDVRLVRRKASVFKFEAIGPVDGALAVRADLLCTHVTLP' A
#
# COMPACT_ATOMS: atom_id res chain seq x y z
N MET A 1 -16.30 4.47 7.29
CA MET A 1 -16.98 4.64 8.59
C MET A 1 -16.59 3.53 9.54
N PRO A 2 -16.68 3.74 10.85
CA PRO A 2 -16.54 2.66 11.82
C PRO A 2 -17.44 1.47 11.42
N GLY A 3 -16.87 0.27 11.34
CA GLY A 3 -17.56 -0.95 10.90
C GLY A 3 -17.39 -1.30 9.42
N GLU A 4 -16.91 -0.38 8.58
CA GLU A 4 -16.58 -0.70 7.19
C GLU A 4 -15.29 -1.52 7.09
N ARG A 5 -15.25 -2.41 6.09
CA ARG A 5 -14.06 -3.21 5.79
C ARG A 5 -13.28 -2.58 4.64
N LEU A 6 -12.13 -2.01 4.97
CA LEU A 6 -11.14 -1.59 3.98
C LEU A 6 -10.26 -2.79 3.61
N ILE A 7 -10.24 -3.15 2.33
CA ILE A 7 -9.27 -4.12 1.79
C ILE A 7 -8.09 -3.32 1.25
N MET A 8 -6.86 -3.68 1.61
CA MET A 8 -5.66 -3.08 1.02
C MET A 8 -5.14 -3.98 -0.10
N ASP A 9 -5.27 -3.52 -1.34
CA ASP A 9 -4.65 -4.16 -2.50
C ASP A 9 -3.38 -3.39 -2.86
N VAL A 10 -2.24 -4.06 -2.71
CA VAL A 10 -0.91 -3.46 -2.81
C VAL A 10 -0.06 -4.26 -3.79
N ARG A 11 0.47 -3.57 -4.80
CA ARG A 11 1.32 -4.15 -5.84
C ARG A 11 2.73 -3.58 -5.78
N LEU A 12 3.73 -4.46 -5.76
CA LEU A 12 5.13 -4.05 -5.93
C LEU A 12 5.35 -3.56 -7.36
N VAL A 13 5.75 -2.30 -7.50
CA VAL A 13 6.08 -1.68 -8.78
C VAL A 13 7.56 -1.81 -9.05
N ARG A 14 8.39 -1.50 -8.05
CA ARG A 14 9.85 -1.51 -8.18
C ARG A 14 10.52 -1.82 -6.85
N ARG A 15 11.60 -2.60 -6.92
CA ARG A 15 12.57 -2.74 -5.83
C ARG A 15 13.95 -2.33 -6.32
N LYS A 16 14.64 -1.46 -5.58
CA LYS A 16 16.05 -1.14 -5.80
C LYS A 16 16.76 -0.99 -4.45
N ALA A 17 17.74 -1.85 -4.20
CA ALA A 17 18.40 -1.96 -2.89
C ALA A 17 17.36 -2.11 -1.76
N SER A 18 17.41 -1.26 -0.74
CA SER A 18 16.47 -1.21 0.39
C SER A 18 15.21 -0.40 0.12
N VAL A 19 15.06 0.21 -1.07
CA VAL A 19 13.92 1.07 -1.42
C VAL A 19 12.90 0.31 -2.27
N PHE A 20 11.64 0.38 -1.87
CA PHE A 20 10.52 -0.30 -2.48
C PHE A 20 9.45 0.72 -2.88
N LYS A 21 9.00 0.67 -4.14
CA LYS A 21 7.85 1.42 -4.63
C LYS A 21 6.67 0.48 -4.79
N PHE A 22 5.53 0.85 -4.21
CA PHE A 22 4.26 0.15 -4.37
C PHE A 22 3.19 1.08 -4.93
N GLU A 23 2.27 0.51 -5.69
CA GLU A 23 0.97 1.10 -5.98
C GLU A 23 -0.05 0.43 -5.06
N ALA A 24 -0.90 1.23 -4.42
CA ALA A 24 -1.91 0.73 -3.50
C ALA A 24 -3.29 1.33 -3.81
N ILE A 25 -4.32 0.49 -3.72
CA ILE A 25 -5.71 0.92 -3.67
C ILE A 25 -6.39 0.33 -2.43
N GLY A 26 -7.38 1.06 -1.92
CA GLY A 26 -8.21 0.61 -0.83
C GLY A 26 -9.68 0.81 -1.15
N PRO A 27 -10.38 -0.20 -1.69
CA PRO A 27 -11.82 -0.14 -1.84
C PRO A 27 -12.54 -0.46 -0.52
N VAL A 28 -13.72 0.15 -0.35
CA VAL A 28 -14.73 -0.21 0.66
C VAL A 28 -16.02 -0.49 -0.09
N ASP A 29 -16.61 -1.68 0.14
CA ASP A 29 -17.83 -2.12 -0.54
C ASP A 29 -17.78 -1.97 -2.07
N GLY A 30 -16.61 -2.25 -2.64
CA GLY A 30 -16.36 -2.16 -4.09
C GLY A 30 -16.12 -0.74 -4.62
N ALA A 31 -16.31 0.31 -3.81
CA ALA A 31 -16.02 1.69 -4.18
C ALA A 31 -14.58 2.06 -3.80
N LEU A 32 -13.85 2.70 -4.72
CA LEU A 32 -12.49 3.17 -4.44
C LEU A 32 -12.52 4.29 -3.38
N ALA A 33 -12.06 3.98 -2.16
CA ALA A 33 -11.98 4.96 -1.08
C ALA A 33 -10.62 5.64 -1.02
N VAL A 34 -9.54 4.93 -1.37
CA VAL A 34 -8.18 5.48 -1.37
C VAL A 34 -7.33 4.91 -2.51
N ARG A 35 -6.44 5.75 -3.04
CA ARG A 35 -5.34 5.37 -3.93
C ARG A 35 -4.07 6.09 -3.48
N ALA A 36 -2.96 5.37 -3.45
CA ALA A 36 -1.68 5.94 -3.06
C ALA A 36 -0.50 5.25 -3.77
N ASP A 37 0.55 6.04 -4.01
CA ASP A 37 1.89 5.54 -4.29
C ASP A 37 2.66 5.49 -2.96
N LEU A 38 3.22 4.33 -2.62
CA LEU A 38 3.99 4.14 -1.40
C LEU A 38 5.48 4.00 -1.75
N LEU A 39 6.33 4.73 -1.02
CA LEU A 39 7.77 4.58 -1.05
C LEU A 39 8.26 4.18 0.34
N CYS A 40 8.82 2.97 0.44
CA CYS A 40 9.27 2.41 1.71
C CYS A 40 10.77 2.11 1.66
N THR A 41 11.46 2.34 2.77
CA THR A 41 12.86 1.94 2.95
C THR A 41 12.93 0.89 4.05
N HIS A 42 13.44 -0.29 3.71
CA HIS A 42 13.67 -1.36 4.68
C HIS A 42 15.05 -1.20 5.32
N VAL A 43 15.08 -1.11 6.65
CA VAL A 43 16.30 -1.04 7.45
C VAL A 43 16.23 -2.17 8.48
N THR A 44 17.24 -3.02 8.51
CA THR A 44 17.41 -4.01 9.57
C THR A 44 18.16 -3.35 10.71
N LEU A 45 17.54 -3.26 11.88
CA LEU A 45 18.19 -2.80 13.10
C LEU A 45 18.98 -3.96 13.74
N PRO A 46 20.11 -3.68 14.40
CA PRO A 46 20.88 -4.69 15.12
C PRO A 46 20.13 -5.29 16.31
#